data_AF-A0A7J6PPM2-F1
#
_entry.id   AF-A0A7J6PPM2-F1
#
_cell.length_a   1.000
_cell.length_b   1.000
_cell.length_c   1.000
_cell.angle_alpha   90.00
_cell.angle_beta   90.00
_cell.angle_gamma   90.00
#
_symmetry.space_group_name_H-M   'P 1'
#
loop_
_entity.id
_entity.type
_entity.pdbx_description
1 polymer ?
#
loop_
_entity_poly.entity_id
_entity_poly.type
_entity_poly.pdbx_seq_one_letter_code
_entity_poly.pdbx_strand_id
1 'polypeptide(L)'
;MNAHNSLFFLLFLTIVSSCSATTSSIGEGEAKKNTLQQLAKQAFEDTRGRSAIITLDTDDYKELIIDNPRPYHVFVLITAPQAVCDVCDPIGKSFSQAAISHYMADDDDEEEPVFFVQLDAFNNRDFQTIHGFKSVPHLVHLHEGSKLKHRKSSMEYRIPPAETYHQTQLEPPVGEILDWMNTKTGRHVEVYVSRHDRLMHTFKLASLAVAAVALLL
;
A
#
# COMPACT_ATOMS: atom_id res chain seq x y z
N MET A 1 -46.40 61.77 29.13
CA MET A 1 -46.63 60.68 30.12
C MET A 1 -47.66 59.75 29.49
N ASN A 2 -47.42 58.52 29.04
CA ASN A 2 -46.37 57.55 29.31
C ASN A 2 -46.18 56.68 28.05
N ALA A 3 -44.94 56.53 27.61
CA ALA A 3 -44.49 55.48 26.72
C ALA A 3 -43.66 54.52 27.58
N HIS A 4 -43.93 53.21 27.53
CA HIS A 4 -43.04 52.11 27.88
C HIS A 4 -43.90 50.85 28.06
N ASN A 5 -44.02 50.06 26.99
CA ASN A 5 -44.34 48.62 27.02
C ASN A 5 -44.42 48.12 25.58
N SER A 6 -43.29 47.72 24.99
CA SER A 6 -43.27 46.82 23.82
C SER A 6 -41.84 46.65 23.32
N LEU A 7 -40.92 46.09 24.10
CA LEU A 7 -39.59 45.75 23.55
C LEU A 7 -38.81 44.73 24.41
N PHE A 8 -39.40 43.58 24.75
CA PHE A 8 -38.63 42.56 25.50
C PHE A 8 -38.90 41.10 25.10
N PHE A 9 -39.60 40.84 24.00
CA PHE A 9 -40.02 39.47 23.64
C PHE A 9 -39.51 38.94 22.29
N LEU A 10 -38.54 39.61 21.65
CA LEU A 10 -38.04 39.25 20.32
C LEU A 10 -36.51 39.07 20.29
N LEU A 11 -35.94 38.38 21.27
CA LEU A 11 -34.47 38.18 21.31
C LEU A 11 -34.03 36.78 21.77
N PHE A 12 -34.84 35.75 21.50
CA PHE A 12 -34.53 34.36 21.87
C PHE A 12 -34.79 33.33 20.74
N LEU A 13 -34.74 33.72 19.46
CA LEU A 13 -35.16 32.80 18.37
C LEU A 13 -34.15 32.48 17.26
N THR A 14 -32.87 32.85 17.32
CA THR A 14 -31.98 32.62 16.16
C THR A 14 -30.55 32.23 16.50
N ILE A 15 -30.32 31.12 17.23
CA ILE A 15 -29.04 30.39 17.14
C ILE A 15 -29.30 28.87 17.26
N VAL A 16 -30.03 28.31 16.30
CA VAL A 16 -29.88 26.88 15.95
C VAL A 16 -29.30 26.86 14.54
N SER A 17 -28.06 27.34 14.41
CA SER A 17 -27.32 27.33 13.16
C SER A 17 -26.72 25.94 12.97
N SER A 18 -27.49 25.07 12.32
CA SER A 18 -27.04 24.16 11.27
C SER A 18 -25.64 23.58 11.44
N CYS A 19 -25.45 22.70 12.44
CA CYS A 19 -24.32 21.77 12.44
C CYS A 19 -24.67 20.60 11.49
N SER A 20 -24.76 20.90 10.20
CA SER A 20 -25.05 19.90 9.17
C SER A 20 -23.76 19.28 8.67
N ALA A 21 -23.57 18.01 9.03
CA ALA A 21 -22.98 16.96 8.21
C ALA A 21 -21.59 17.21 7.60
N THR A 22 -20.53 17.08 8.41
CA THR A 22 -19.17 16.73 7.92
C THR A 22 -18.77 15.28 8.20
N THR A 23 -19.69 14.42 8.68
CA THR A 23 -19.40 13.02 9.04
C THR A 23 -19.32 12.04 7.87
N SER A 24 -19.54 12.48 6.62
CA SER A 24 -19.57 11.56 5.47
C SER A 24 -18.20 11.04 5.02
N SER A 25 -17.13 11.83 5.14
CA SER A 25 -15.83 11.45 4.55
C SER A 25 -15.13 10.35 5.36
N ILE A 26 -15.24 10.39 6.69
CA ILE A 26 -14.60 9.39 7.57
C ILE A 26 -15.17 7.99 7.27
N GLY A 27 -16.49 7.88 7.10
CA GLY A 27 -17.13 6.59 6.81
C GLY A 27 -16.70 5.98 5.47
N GLU A 28 -16.41 6.80 4.46
CA GLU A 28 -15.94 6.32 3.16
C GLU A 28 -14.51 5.73 3.24
N GLY A 29 -13.60 6.40 3.95
CA GLY A 29 -12.23 5.91 4.13
C GLY A 29 -12.17 4.57 4.87
N GLU A 30 -12.99 4.42 5.91
CA GLU A 30 -13.11 3.16 6.66
C GLU A 30 -13.70 2.03 5.80
N ALA A 31 -14.68 2.33 4.94
CA ALA A 31 -15.22 1.32 4.01
C ALA A 31 -14.13 0.81 3.06
N LYS A 32 -13.32 1.72 2.50
CA LYS A 32 -12.20 1.36 1.60
C LYS A 32 -11.12 0.56 2.33
N LYS A 33 -10.76 0.96 3.57
CA LYS A 33 -9.85 0.22 4.45
C LYS A 33 -10.33 -1.22 4.66
N ASN A 34 -11.59 -1.40 5.02
CA ASN A 34 -12.19 -2.73 5.23
C ASN A 34 -12.18 -3.58 3.95
N THR A 35 -12.48 -2.98 2.80
CA THR A 35 -12.41 -3.68 1.50
C THR A 35 -10.99 -4.15 1.20
N LEU A 36 -9.97 -3.28 1.37
CA LEU A 36 -8.57 -3.66 1.15
C LEU A 36 -8.10 -4.75 2.14
N GLN A 37 -8.53 -4.68 3.41
CA GLN A 37 -8.22 -5.71 4.40
C GLN A 37 -8.83 -7.07 4.02
N GLN A 38 -10.08 -7.08 3.55
CA GLN A 38 -10.72 -8.29 3.05
C GLN A 38 -9.98 -8.87 1.84
N LEU A 39 -9.59 -8.03 0.88
CA LEU A 39 -8.84 -8.44 -0.31
C LEU A 39 -7.45 -8.97 0.04
N ALA A 40 -6.75 -8.34 0.99
CA ALA A 40 -5.45 -8.79 1.47
C ALA A 40 -5.54 -10.17 2.12
N LYS A 41 -6.54 -10.36 3.00
CA LYS A 41 -6.82 -11.65 3.63
C LYS A 41 -7.13 -12.73 2.60
N GLN A 42 -7.99 -12.42 1.63
CA GLN A 42 -8.32 -13.35 0.55
C GLN A 42 -7.07 -13.72 -0.27
N ALA A 43 -6.25 -12.74 -0.67
CA ALA A 43 -5.02 -12.99 -1.41
C ALA A 43 -4.05 -13.91 -0.63
N PHE A 44 -3.96 -13.70 0.68
CA PHE A 44 -3.16 -14.53 1.56
C PHE A 44 -3.69 -15.96 1.66
N GLU A 45 -4.99 -16.14 1.84
CA GLU A 45 -5.64 -17.45 1.91
C GLU A 45 -5.54 -18.23 0.59
N ASP A 46 -5.87 -17.59 -0.54
CA ASP A 46 -5.88 -18.19 -1.87
C ASP A 46 -4.49 -18.67 -2.30
N THR A 47 -3.44 -17.94 -1.89
CA THR A 47 -2.06 -18.32 -2.17
C THR A 47 -1.48 -19.31 -1.16
N ARG A 48 -2.26 -19.72 -0.14
CA ARG A 48 -1.82 -20.56 0.98
C ARG A 48 -0.66 -19.92 1.76
N GLY A 49 -0.77 -18.62 1.99
CA GLY A 49 0.21 -17.80 2.69
C GLY A 49 1.49 -17.50 1.93
N ARG A 50 1.44 -17.55 0.59
CA ARG A 50 2.60 -17.29 -0.29
C ARG A 50 2.63 -15.89 -0.88
N SER A 51 1.60 -15.08 -0.63
CA SER A 51 1.52 -13.69 -1.08
C SER A 51 0.50 -12.96 -0.23
N ALA A 52 0.78 -11.70 0.12
CA ALA A 52 -0.21 -10.77 0.67
C ALA A 52 -0.53 -9.63 -0.32
N ILE A 53 -0.27 -9.86 -1.61
CA ILE A 53 -0.44 -8.86 -2.68
C ILE A 53 -1.86 -8.93 -3.23
N ILE A 54 -2.54 -7.79 -3.19
CA ILE A 54 -3.83 -7.55 -3.84
C ILE A 54 -3.59 -7.23 -5.31
N THR A 55 -4.34 -7.86 -6.21
CA THR A 55 -4.37 -7.47 -7.63
C THR A 55 -5.64 -6.69 -7.88
N LEU A 56 -5.51 -5.48 -8.43
CA LEU A 56 -6.65 -4.60 -8.72
C LEU A 56 -6.75 -4.33 -10.23
N ASP A 57 -7.97 -4.11 -10.69
CA ASP A 57 -8.21 -3.50 -11.99
C ASP A 57 -8.14 -1.97 -11.93
N THR A 58 -8.38 -1.33 -13.06
CA THR A 58 -8.24 0.12 -13.19
C THR A 58 -9.27 0.90 -12.38
N ASP A 59 -10.48 0.37 -12.22
CA ASP A 59 -11.55 1.08 -11.54
C ASP A 59 -11.44 0.90 -10.03
N ASP A 60 -11.17 -0.32 -9.56
CA ASP A 60 -10.85 -0.60 -8.15
C ASP A 60 -9.66 0.23 -7.67
N TYR A 61 -8.62 0.38 -8.49
CA TYR A 61 -7.47 1.20 -8.16
C TYR A 61 -7.83 2.68 -7.97
N LYS A 62 -8.69 3.24 -8.84
CA LYS A 62 -9.12 4.64 -8.69
C LYS A 62 -9.90 4.81 -7.39
N GLU A 63 -10.88 3.95 -7.17
CA GLU A 63 -11.78 4.03 -6.02
C GLU A 63 -11.04 3.83 -4.69
N LEU A 64 -10.19 2.80 -4.62
CA LEU A 64 -9.53 2.38 -3.38
C LEU A 64 -8.20 3.09 -3.12
N ILE A 65 -7.52 3.63 -4.14
CA ILE A 65 -6.14 4.16 -3.96
C ILE A 65 -5.97 5.60 -4.44
N ILE A 66 -6.71 6.06 -5.46
CA ILE A 66 -6.58 7.44 -5.95
C ILE A 66 -7.50 8.39 -5.18
N ASP A 67 -8.74 7.95 -4.94
CA ASP A 67 -9.73 8.77 -4.26
C ASP A 67 -9.41 8.92 -2.76
N ASN A 68 -9.74 10.09 -2.20
CA ASN A 68 -9.58 10.38 -0.77
C ASN A 68 -10.94 10.23 -0.06
N PRO A 69 -10.96 9.96 1.27
CA PRO A 69 -9.80 9.79 2.16
C PRO A 69 -9.21 8.38 2.16
N ARG A 70 -7.94 8.26 2.58
CA ARG A 70 -7.19 7.00 2.68
C ARG A 70 -6.46 6.91 4.03
N PRO A 71 -7.14 6.48 5.11
CA PRO A 71 -6.52 6.33 6.43
C PRO A 71 -5.64 5.06 6.49
N TYR A 72 -4.76 4.87 5.51
CA TYR A 72 -3.92 3.69 5.35
C TYR A 72 -2.75 3.96 4.39
N HIS A 73 -1.74 3.11 4.45
CA HIS A 73 -0.64 3.08 3.51
C HIS A 73 -0.89 2.04 2.42
N VAL A 74 -0.51 2.36 1.19
CA VAL A 74 -0.52 1.42 0.08
C VAL A 74 0.82 1.47 -0.63
N PHE A 75 1.46 0.31 -0.75
CA PHE A 75 2.58 0.13 -1.67
C PHE A 75 2.08 -0.51 -2.95
N VAL A 76 2.32 0.15 -4.09
CA VAL A 76 1.83 -0.29 -5.39
C VAL A 76 3.02 -0.64 -6.27
N LEU A 77 3.09 -1.91 -6.69
CA LEU A 77 4.01 -2.38 -7.70
C LEU A 77 3.31 -2.40 -9.06
N ILE A 78 3.70 -1.47 -9.93
CA ILE A 78 3.28 -1.41 -11.33
C ILE A 78 4.25 -2.27 -12.13
N THR A 79 3.75 -3.34 -12.72
CA THR A 79 4.56 -4.40 -13.33
C THR A 79 3.95 -4.90 -14.64
N ALA A 80 4.55 -5.92 -15.23
CA ALA A 80 4.01 -6.66 -16.37
C ALA A 80 4.35 -8.16 -16.24
N PRO A 81 3.64 -9.04 -16.96
CA PRO A 81 3.94 -10.47 -16.96
C PRO A 81 5.39 -10.77 -17.36
N GLN A 82 5.99 -11.78 -16.75
CA GLN A 82 7.38 -12.18 -17.03
C GLN A 82 7.66 -12.41 -18.51
N ALA A 83 6.68 -12.94 -19.26
CA ALA A 83 6.80 -13.19 -20.70
C ALA A 83 7.09 -11.94 -21.54
N VAL A 84 6.84 -10.73 -21.01
CA VAL A 84 7.09 -9.46 -21.68
C VAL A 84 8.04 -8.54 -20.91
N CYS A 85 8.41 -8.88 -19.67
CA CYS A 85 9.26 -8.07 -18.81
C CYS A 85 10.14 -8.94 -17.91
N ASP A 86 11.34 -9.27 -18.38
CA ASP A 86 12.31 -10.08 -17.61
C ASP A 86 12.76 -9.37 -16.33
N VAL A 87 12.81 -8.03 -16.36
CA VAL A 87 13.26 -7.20 -15.22
C VAL A 87 12.20 -7.04 -14.14
N CYS A 88 10.95 -7.44 -14.41
CA CYS A 88 9.82 -7.28 -13.49
C CYS A 88 9.76 -8.39 -12.42
N ASP A 89 10.16 -9.62 -12.78
CA ASP A 89 10.08 -10.79 -11.88
C ASP A 89 10.99 -10.66 -10.64
N PRO A 90 12.25 -10.22 -10.74
CA PRO A 90 13.12 -10.12 -9.57
C PRO A 90 12.59 -9.15 -8.50
N ILE A 91 12.20 -7.93 -8.89
CA ILE A 91 11.61 -6.96 -7.95
C ILE A 91 10.24 -7.45 -7.44
N GLY A 92 9.44 -8.13 -8.27
CA GLY A 92 8.16 -8.70 -7.88
C GLY A 92 8.30 -9.74 -6.76
N LYS A 93 9.32 -10.60 -6.83
CA LYS A 93 9.64 -11.56 -5.76
C LYS A 93 10.02 -10.86 -4.45
N SER A 94 10.91 -9.87 -4.53
CA SER A 94 11.32 -9.12 -3.34
C SER A 94 10.17 -8.33 -2.72
N PHE A 95 9.32 -7.74 -3.55
CA PHE A 95 8.09 -7.05 -3.13
C PHE A 95 7.10 -8.00 -2.45
N SER A 96 6.87 -9.19 -3.01
CA SER A 96 6.00 -10.21 -2.39
C SER A 96 6.50 -10.66 -1.02
N GLN A 97 7.82 -10.88 -0.89
CA GLN A 97 8.38 -11.25 0.42
C GLN A 97 8.26 -10.12 1.45
N ALA A 98 8.44 -8.87 1.02
CA ALA A 98 8.24 -7.71 1.90
C ALA A 98 6.77 -7.57 2.32
N ALA A 99 5.82 -7.79 1.40
CA ALA A 99 4.40 -7.79 1.67
C ALA A 99 4.01 -8.84 2.73
N ILE A 100 4.51 -10.07 2.59
CA ILE A 100 4.31 -11.13 3.60
C ILE A 100 4.92 -10.73 4.94
N SER A 101 6.08 -10.08 4.93
CA SER A 101 6.76 -9.67 6.16
C SER A 101 5.92 -8.67 6.96
N HIS A 102 5.33 -7.68 6.28
CA HIS A 102 4.38 -6.76 6.90
C HIS A 102 3.11 -7.48 7.34
N TYR A 103 2.50 -8.30 6.49
CA TYR A 103 1.27 -9.04 6.85
C TYR A 103 1.45 -9.93 8.10
N MET A 104 2.64 -10.49 8.31
CA MET A 104 2.97 -11.31 9.47
C MET A 104 3.33 -10.51 10.73
N ALA A 105 3.70 -9.24 10.56
CA ALA A 105 4.07 -8.34 11.64
C ALA A 105 2.90 -7.45 12.10
N ASP A 106 1.91 -7.24 11.23
CA ASP A 106 0.75 -6.41 11.50
C ASP A 106 -0.21 -7.09 12.48
N ASP A 107 -0.65 -6.32 13.48
CA ASP A 107 -1.79 -6.65 14.33
C ASP A 107 -3.08 -6.10 13.70
N ASP A 108 -4.20 -6.79 13.88
CA ASP A 108 -5.50 -6.39 13.30
C ASP A 108 -6.00 -5.01 13.80
N ASP A 109 -5.45 -4.50 14.91
CA ASP A 109 -5.86 -3.26 15.59
C ASP A 109 -4.98 -2.03 15.23
N GLU A 110 -4.18 -2.12 14.18
CA GLU A 110 -3.34 -1.01 13.72
C GLU A 110 -4.15 0.20 13.21
N GLU A 111 -3.77 1.39 13.69
CA GLU A 111 -4.42 2.66 13.33
C GLU A 111 -4.25 2.95 11.83
N GLU A 112 -3.03 2.78 11.32
CA GLU A 112 -2.63 3.04 9.92
C GLU A 112 -2.17 1.74 9.23
N PRO A 113 -3.07 0.88 8.76
CA PRO A 113 -2.70 -0.41 8.16
C PRO A 113 -1.92 -0.22 6.84
N VAL A 114 -1.13 -1.22 6.48
CA VAL A 114 -0.28 -1.22 5.28
C VAL A 114 -0.76 -2.29 4.30
N PHE A 115 -1.12 -1.86 3.09
CA PHE A 115 -1.57 -2.75 2.03
C PHE A 115 -0.57 -2.82 0.87
N PHE A 116 -0.56 -3.97 0.18
CA PHE A 116 0.34 -4.24 -0.94
C PHE A 116 -0.47 -4.57 -2.18
N VAL A 117 -0.24 -3.81 -3.24
CA VAL A 117 -1.03 -3.89 -4.47
C VAL A 117 -0.09 -4.10 -5.64
N GLN A 118 -0.47 -4.99 -6.56
CA GLN A 118 0.22 -5.18 -7.83
C GLN A 118 -0.71 -4.86 -8.98
N LEU A 119 -0.22 -4.05 -9.91
CA LEU A 119 -0.94 -3.64 -11.12
C LEU A 119 -0.22 -4.18 -12.34
N ASP A 120 -0.95 -4.94 -13.16
CA ASP A 120 -0.46 -5.40 -14.46
C ASP A 120 -0.72 -4.32 -15.52
N ALA A 121 0.31 -3.53 -15.82
CA ALA A 121 0.25 -2.45 -16.79
C ALA A 121 0.25 -2.93 -18.25
N PHE A 122 0.52 -4.20 -18.51
CA PHE A 122 0.45 -4.78 -19.86
C PHE A 122 -1.00 -5.08 -20.24
N ASN A 123 -1.74 -5.71 -19.33
CA ASN A 123 -3.16 -6.02 -19.51
C ASN A 123 -4.07 -4.83 -19.22
N ASN A 124 -3.64 -3.88 -18.39
CA ASN A 124 -4.41 -2.69 -18.03
C ASN A 124 -3.63 -1.41 -18.38
N ARG A 125 -3.67 -1.03 -19.67
CA ARG A 125 -2.87 0.10 -20.20
C ARG A 125 -3.24 1.46 -19.61
N ASP A 126 -4.44 1.59 -19.08
CA ASP A 126 -4.94 2.85 -18.51
C ASP A 126 -4.12 3.28 -17.28
N PHE A 127 -3.53 2.35 -16.54
CA PHE A 127 -2.65 2.68 -15.40
C PHE A 127 -1.44 3.53 -15.78
N GLN A 128 -0.80 3.21 -16.91
CA GLN A 128 0.33 3.98 -17.41
C GLN A 128 -0.10 5.41 -17.74
N THR A 129 -1.33 5.58 -18.25
CA THR A 129 -1.92 6.88 -18.57
C THR A 129 -2.29 7.66 -17.32
N ILE A 130 -2.84 6.99 -16.28
CA ILE A 130 -3.22 7.63 -15.01
C ILE A 130 -2.01 8.30 -14.34
N HIS A 131 -0.82 7.72 -14.41
CA HIS A 131 0.37 8.28 -13.75
C HIS A 131 1.42 8.85 -14.70
N GLY A 132 1.25 8.70 -16.01
CA GLY A 132 2.22 9.10 -17.01
C GLY A 132 3.50 8.27 -17.00
N PHE A 133 3.46 7.03 -16.49
CA PHE A 133 4.59 6.11 -16.56
C PHE A 133 4.80 5.66 -18.01
N LYS A 134 6.07 5.56 -18.42
CA LYS A 134 6.46 5.16 -19.78
C LYS A 134 7.09 3.77 -19.83
N SER A 135 7.26 3.15 -18.68
CA SER A 135 8.01 1.91 -18.48
C SER A 135 7.48 1.20 -17.24
N VAL A 136 7.93 -0.03 -17.04
CA VAL A 136 7.76 -0.84 -15.83
C VAL A 136 9.09 -1.55 -15.55
N PRO A 137 9.36 -1.98 -14.30
CA PRO A 137 8.54 -1.84 -13.09
C PRO A 137 8.66 -0.47 -12.41
N HIS A 138 7.62 -0.10 -11.64
CA HIS A 138 7.65 1.04 -10.71
C HIS A 138 7.05 0.62 -9.37
N LEU A 139 7.74 0.92 -8.26
CA LEU A 139 7.24 0.72 -6.91
C LEU A 139 6.98 2.08 -6.27
N VAL A 140 5.76 2.31 -5.81
CA VAL A 140 5.33 3.60 -5.25
C VAL A 140 4.62 3.43 -3.91
N HIS A 141 4.72 4.43 -3.05
CA HIS A 141 4.03 4.53 -1.77
C HIS A 141 2.95 5.60 -1.85
N LEU A 142 1.75 5.29 -1.38
CA LEU A 142 0.64 6.22 -1.31
C LEU A 142 0.04 6.17 0.10
N HIS A 143 -0.26 7.33 0.66
CA HIS A 143 -0.91 7.49 1.95
C HIS A 143 -1.85 8.70 1.95
N GLU A 144 -2.49 9.02 3.07
CA GLU A 144 -3.41 10.16 3.19
C GLU A 144 -2.76 11.49 2.77
N GLY A 145 -1.50 11.69 3.17
CA GLY A 145 -0.72 12.90 2.87
C GLY A 145 -0.15 12.97 1.46
N SER A 146 -0.26 11.90 0.66
CA SER A 146 0.25 11.89 -0.71
C SER A 146 -0.57 12.84 -1.60
N LYS A 147 0.01 14.00 -1.90
CA LYS A 147 -0.61 15.02 -2.76
C LYS A 147 -0.50 14.62 -4.23
N LEU A 148 -1.41 13.76 -4.69
CA LEU A 148 -1.57 13.45 -6.10
C LEU A 148 -2.01 14.71 -6.85
N LYS A 149 -1.11 15.26 -7.67
CA LYS A 149 -1.41 16.46 -8.46
C LYS A 149 -2.17 16.05 -9.70
N HIS A 150 -3.49 16.28 -9.69
CA HIS A 150 -4.31 16.17 -10.90
C HIS A 150 -3.93 17.31 -11.86
N ARG A 151 -3.45 16.96 -13.04
CA ARG A 151 -3.07 17.94 -14.05
C ARG A 151 -4.34 18.43 -14.74
N LYS A 152 -4.74 19.70 -14.59
CA LYS A 152 -6.01 20.21 -15.17
C LYS A 152 -6.23 19.91 -16.66
N SER A 153 -5.17 19.71 -17.43
CA SER A 153 -5.21 19.41 -18.87
C SER A 153 -5.11 17.92 -19.23
N SER A 154 -4.90 17.01 -18.26
CA SER A 154 -4.81 15.57 -18.50
C SER A 154 -5.41 14.78 -17.33
N MET A 155 -5.90 13.58 -17.59
CA MET A 155 -6.35 12.67 -16.53
C MET A 155 -5.18 12.09 -15.68
N GLU A 156 -4.01 12.75 -15.72
CA GLU A 156 -2.79 12.29 -15.05
C GLU A 156 -2.76 12.76 -13.59
N TYR A 157 -2.56 11.82 -12.69
CA TYR A 157 -2.20 11.99 -11.29
C TYR A 157 -0.69 11.79 -11.14
N ARG A 158 0.06 12.88 -10.93
CA ARG A 158 1.51 12.77 -10.75
C ARG A 158 1.87 12.33 -9.33
N ILE A 159 2.60 11.22 -9.25
CA ILE A 159 3.22 10.73 -8.01
C ILE A 159 4.52 11.51 -7.78
N PRO A 160 4.72 12.13 -6.60
CA PRO A 160 5.98 12.80 -6.29
C PRO A 160 7.16 11.82 -6.32
N PRO A 161 8.36 12.22 -6.79
CA PRO A 161 9.52 11.33 -6.80
C PRO A 161 9.91 10.79 -5.42
N ALA A 162 9.64 11.55 -4.36
CA ALA A 162 9.88 11.10 -2.98
C ALA A 162 9.06 9.86 -2.62
N GLU A 163 7.91 9.64 -3.27
CA GLU A 163 7.03 8.49 -3.06
C GLU A 163 7.34 7.31 -3.98
N THR A 164 8.34 7.43 -4.85
CA THR A 164 8.75 6.35 -5.75
C THR A 164 10.05 5.73 -5.26
N TYR A 165 10.07 4.41 -5.12
CA TYR A 165 11.28 3.68 -4.83
C TYR A 165 12.23 3.76 -6.04
N HIS A 166 13.46 4.21 -5.79
CA HIS A 166 14.47 4.33 -6.83
C HIS A 166 15.30 3.05 -6.89
N GLN A 167 14.93 2.15 -7.79
CA GLN A 167 15.64 0.90 -8.00
C GLN A 167 17.06 1.17 -8.51
N THR A 168 18.06 0.79 -7.72
CA THR A 168 19.49 0.95 -8.06
C THR A 168 20.10 -0.28 -8.73
N GLN A 169 19.48 -1.45 -8.52
CA GLN A 169 19.95 -2.74 -9.03
C GLN A 169 18.80 -3.56 -9.61
N LEU A 170 19.11 -4.47 -10.54
CA LEU A 170 18.10 -5.27 -11.25
C LEU A 170 17.29 -6.16 -10.30
N GLU A 171 17.96 -6.73 -9.29
CA GLU A 171 17.35 -7.63 -8.30
C GLU A 171 17.51 -7.03 -6.90
N PRO A 172 16.71 -6.03 -6.50
CA PRO A 172 16.83 -5.41 -5.17
C PRO A 172 16.60 -6.46 -4.08
N PRO A 173 17.44 -6.53 -3.02
CA PRO A 173 17.24 -7.48 -1.94
C PRO A 173 15.98 -7.10 -1.17
N VAL A 174 15.32 -8.10 -0.59
CA VAL A 174 14.09 -7.89 0.22
C VAL A 174 14.33 -6.84 1.31
N GLY A 175 15.48 -6.89 1.98
CA GLY A 175 15.85 -5.96 3.05
C GLY A 175 15.86 -4.49 2.60
N GLU A 176 16.36 -4.19 1.40
CA GLU A 176 16.39 -2.80 0.89
C GLU A 176 14.98 -2.28 0.62
N ILE A 177 14.11 -3.11 0.03
CA ILE A 177 12.70 -2.74 -0.19
C ILE A 177 12.00 -2.53 1.16
N LEU A 178 12.22 -3.43 2.11
CA LEU A 178 11.62 -3.37 3.44
C LEU A 178 12.10 -2.15 4.23
N ASP A 179 13.39 -1.81 4.17
CA ASP A 179 13.94 -0.61 4.79
C ASP A 179 13.30 0.67 4.25
N TRP A 180 13.08 0.72 2.93
CA TRP A 180 12.34 1.82 2.32
C TRP A 180 10.89 1.87 2.80
N MET A 181 10.19 0.73 2.86
CA MET A 181 8.80 0.66 3.37
C MET A 181 8.68 1.07 4.84
N ASN A 182 9.62 0.62 5.69
CA ASN A 182 9.74 0.99 7.09
C ASN A 182 9.97 2.49 7.24
N THR A 183 10.84 3.09 6.41
CA THR A 183 11.06 4.54 6.39
C THR A 183 9.77 5.31 6.06
N LYS A 184 8.91 4.74 5.20
CA LYS A 184 7.66 5.36 4.76
C LYS A 184 6.51 5.24 5.75
N THR A 185 6.50 4.17 6.52
CA THR A 185 5.43 3.85 7.48
C THR A 185 5.81 4.17 8.93
N GLY A 186 7.10 4.47 9.19
CA GLY A 186 7.62 4.60 10.55
C GLY A 186 7.69 3.26 11.30
N ARG A 187 7.47 2.13 10.63
CA ARG A 187 7.49 0.79 11.23
C ARG A 187 8.90 0.19 11.24
N HIS A 188 9.06 -0.90 11.97
CA HIS A 188 10.28 -1.69 12.03
C HIS A 188 9.98 -3.17 11.77
N VAL A 189 9.56 -3.47 10.53
CA VAL A 189 9.30 -4.83 10.09
C VAL A 189 10.61 -5.47 9.64
N GLU A 190 10.87 -6.69 10.10
CA GLU A 190 11.99 -7.52 9.63
C GLU A 190 11.51 -8.55 8.60
N VAL A 191 12.44 -9.08 7.81
CA VAL A 191 12.12 -10.12 6.81
C VAL A 191 11.55 -11.35 7.52
N TYR A 192 10.29 -11.66 7.24
CA TYR A 192 9.68 -12.89 7.70
C TYR A 192 10.33 -14.08 6.99
N VAL A 193 10.75 -15.07 7.77
CA VAL A 193 11.30 -16.33 7.27
C VAL A 193 10.54 -17.46 7.92
N SER A 194 9.88 -18.29 7.11
CA SER A 194 9.06 -19.39 7.62
C SER A 194 9.92 -20.37 8.42
N ARG A 195 9.30 -21.10 9.35
CA ARG A 195 10.01 -22.14 10.13
C ARG A 195 10.64 -23.20 9.21
N HIS A 196 9.97 -23.52 8.12
CA HIS A 196 10.47 -24.47 7.12
C HIS A 196 11.73 -23.94 6.44
N ASP A 197 11.74 -22.67 6.02
CA ASP A 197 12.90 -22.07 5.36
C ASP A 197 14.09 -21.95 6.32
N ARG A 198 13.86 -21.55 7.58
CA ARG A 198 14.90 -21.54 8.61
C ARG A 198 15.52 -22.92 8.77
N LEU A 199 14.68 -23.96 8.87
CA LEU A 199 15.12 -25.35 8.97
C LEU A 199 15.94 -25.76 7.74
N MET A 200 15.45 -25.50 6.53
CA MET A 200 16.18 -25.81 5.28
C MET A 200 17.52 -25.09 5.18
N HIS A 201 17.60 -23.84 5.63
CA HIS A 201 18.87 -23.10 5.70
C HIS A 201 19.85 -23.76 6.69
N THR A 202 19.38 -24.15 7.87
CA THR A 202 20.24 -24.85 8.84
C THR A 202 20.74 -26.20 8.30
N PHE A 203 19.89 -26.96 7.60
CA PHE A 203 20.28 -28.21 6.95
C PHE A 203 21.35 -28.01 5.87
N LYS A 204 21.22 -26.96 5.04
CA LYS A 204 22.23 -26.63 4.02
C LYS A 204 23.59 -26.26 4.64
N LEU A 205 23.58 -25.48 5.72
CA LEU A 205 24.81 -25.11 6.41
C LEU A 205 25.46 -26.34 7.08
N ALA A 206 24.66 -27.21 7.69
CA ALA A 206 25.15 -28.45 8.29
C ALA A 206 25.74 -29.41 7.23
N SER A 207 25.09 -29.56 6.07
CA SER A 207 25.60 -30.43 5.00
C SER A 207 26.90 -29.90 4.40
N LEU A 208 27.03 -28.58 4.21
CA LEU A 208 28.28 -27.95 3.78
C LEU A 208 29.41 -28.15 4.81
N ALA A 209 29.10 -28.06 6.11
CA ALA A 209 30.07 -28.32 7.16
C ALA A 209 30.55 -29.78 7.15
N VAL A 210 29.64 -30.75 7.01
CA VAL A 210 29.99 -32.18 6.90
C VAL A 210 30.84 -32.45 5.66
N ALA A 211 30.48 -31.88 4.51
CA ALA A 211 31.26 -32.02 3.28
C ALA A 211 32.66 -31.42 3.41
N ALA A 212 32.80 -30.26 4.05
CA ALA A 212 34.09 -29.64 4.32
C ALA A 212 34.98 -30.50 5.24
N VAL A 213 34.40 -31.11 6.28
CA VAL A 213 35.13 -32.04 7.17
C VAL A 213 35.57 -33.29 6.42
N ALA A 214 34.70 -33.86 5.56
CA ALA A 214 35.04 -35.04 4.78
C ALA A 214 36.16 -34.81 3.76
N LEU A 215 36.31 -33.58 3.24
CA LEU A 215 37.40 -33.21 2.33
C LEU A 215 38.74 -32.99 3.05
N LEU A 216 38.73 -32.83 4.37
CA LEU A 216 39.94 -32.66 5.20
C LEU A 216 40.48 -33.98 5.74
N LEU A 217 39.75 -35.08 5.57
CA LEU A 217 40.13 -36.45 5.96
C LEU A 217 40.63 -37.24 4.75
#